data_AF-A0A8W8L205-F1
#
_entry.id   AF-A0A8W8L205-F1
#
_cell.length_a   1.000
_cell.length_b   1.000
_cell.length_c   1.000
_cell.angle_alpha   90.00
_cell.angle_beta   90.00
_cell.angle_gamma   90.00
#
_symmetry.space_group_name_H-M   'P 1'
#
loop_
_entity.id
_entity.type
_entity.pdbx_description
1 polymer ?
#
loop_
_entity_poly.entity_id
_entity_poly.type
_entity_poly.pdbx_seq_one_letter_code
_entity_poly.pdbx_strand_id
1 'polypeptide(L)'
;MVNIHRETLDFFRWLAERLNPINTMASRYITWTVPQLKKELIQRDASTHGRKTDLIERLESYDRNKNFLPPPVLLPEPLDVNWPSTGFQQLKPDHQGLLPVVTRDQTEAYFLHRLAGDNDSARNIKAIKNGELLYDSKRILACSVLIENEIFFTGIVSAAMKNKVTYNYKLRLEKQSGDILSSHCECPAGKGPNVTCKHLAAVIVMLEKFIGLGELTGIEQTCTESLMMFNKPKTSQKGSPVKVENLSRKRKSENILDDPRPEKTKNMEGFEDRVLNILVNYTAKSSANIAYRYLFKRADLKSAFHDHDYLTLPFTEYWVGEAIKVNDLEIKKIEVATGRRLTRNGLGRGHGD
;
A
#
# COMPACT_ATOMS: atom_id res chain seq x y z
N MET A 1 66.63 28.63 -39.66
CA MET A 1 66.72 27.77 -38.45
C MET A 1 66.32 28.55 -37.19
N VAL A 2 65.07 29.01 -37.06
CA VAL A 2 64.61 29.75 -35.85
C VAL A 2 63.21 29.33 -35.36
N ASN A 3 62.40 28.61 -36.16
CA ASN A 3 61.01 28.29 -35.78
C ASN A 3 60.80 26.96 -35.03
N ILE A 4 61.74 26.02 -35.02
CA ILE A 4 61.57 24.73 -34.33
C ILE A 4 61.75 24.88 -32.80
N HIS A 5 62.41 25.96 -32.36
CA HIS A 5 62.73 26.17 -30.95
C HIS A 5 61.58 26.80 -30.13
N ARG A 6 60.64 27.50 -30.78
CA ARG A 6 59.47 28.10 -30.11
C ARG A 6 58.36 27.09 -29.85
N GLU A 7 58.04 26.24 -30.83
CA GLU A 7 56.98 25.24 -30.70
C GLU A 7 57.32 24.16 -29.66
N THR A 8 58.59 23.82 -29.52
CA THR A 8 59.06 22.91 -28.46
C THR A 8 58.98 23.55 -27.08
N LEU A 9 59.37 24.83 -26.95
CA LEU A 9 59.24 25.57 -25.69
C LEU A 9 57.78 25.76 -25.27
N ASP A 10 56.88 26.05 -26.20
CA ASP A 10 55.45 26.19 -25.92
C ASP A 10 54.79 24.85 -25.59
N PHE A 11 55.24 23.75 -26.21
CA PHE A 11 54.81 22.40 -25.83
C PHE A 11 55.28 22.02 -24.42
N PHE A 12 56.53 22.31 -24.04
CA PHE A 12 57.02 22.07 -22.68
C PHE A 12 56.38 23.01 -21.65
N ARG A 13 56.02 24.24 -22.03
CA ARG A 13 55.29 25.18 -21.18
C ARG A 13 53.85 24.74 -20.95
N TRP A 14 53.17 24.29 -22.00
CA TRP A 14 51.84 23.68 -21.92
C TRP A 14 51.84 22.39 -21.11
N LEU A 15 52.86 21.54 -21.26
CA LEU A 15 53.02 20.32 -20.46
C LEU A 15 53.29 20.64 -18.99
N ALA A 16 54.08 21.68 -18.70
CA ALA A 16 54.37 22.16 -17.35
C ALA A 16 53.15 22.82 -16.68
N GLU A 17 52.29 23.50 -17.44
CA GLU A 17 51.04 24.08 -16.96
C GLU A 17 49.94 23.03 -16.73
N ARG A 18 49.97 21.90 -17.46
CA ARG A 18 48.97 20.83 -17.35
C ARG A 18 49.36 19.69 -16.41
N LEU A 19 50.66 19.57 -16.07
CA LEU A 19 51.18 18.62 -15.08
C LEU A 19 51.42 19.22 -13.68
N ASN A 20 51.19 20.52 -13.47
CA ASN A 20 51.23 21.13 -12.13
C ASN A 20 49.85 21.59 -11.66
N PRO A 21 49.20 20.76 -10.83
CA PRO A 21 48.51 21.28 -9.67
C PRO A 21 49.01 20.52 -8.43
N ILE A 22 50.31 20.50 -8.21
CA ILE A 22 50.87 20.01 -6.95
C ILE A 22 51.74 21.14 -6.37
N ASN A 23 51.27 21.66 -5.25
CA ASN A 23 51.91 22.63 -4.36
C ASN A 23 52.05 24.08 -4.86
N THR A 24 51.14 24.92 -4.39
CA THR A 24 51.45 26.00 -3.42
C THR A 24 50.18 26.72 -2.94
N MET A 25 49.22 25.96 -2.42
CA MET A 25 48.50 26.42 -1.24
C MET A 25 48.88 25.46 -0.15
N ALA A 26 49.53 25.94 0.91
CA ALA A 26 49.71 25.13 2.11
C ALA A 26 48.33 24.68 2.55
N SER A 27 48.01 23.42 2.30
CA SER A 27 46.69 22.88 2.61
C SER A 27 46.42 23.09 4.09
N ARG A 28 45.29 23.74 4.38
CA ARG A 28 44.85 24.09 5.74
C ARG A 28 44.84 22.89 6.68
N TYR A 29 44.78 21.69 6.12
CA TYR A 29 44.67 20.41 6.79
C TYR A 29 46.02 19.74 7.10
N ILE A 30 47.15 20.25 6.57
CA ILE A 30 48.49 19.69 6.83
C ILE A 30 48.85 19.80 8.32
N THR A 31 48.47 20.92 8.95
CA THR A 31 48.71 21.22 10.36
C THR A 31 47.80 20.42 11.30
N TRP A 32 46.75 19.78 10.78
CA TRP A 32 45.81 19.02 11.58
C TRP A 32 46.34 17.63 11.94
N THR A 33 45.92 17.14 13.09
CA THR A 33 46.19 15.76 13.53
C THR A 33 45.23 14.77 12.85
N VAL A 34 45.63 13.51 12.73
CA VAL A 34 44.77 12.46 12.13
C VAL A 34 43.38 12.35 12.79
N PRO A 35 43.23 12.46 14.13
CA PRO A 35 41.91 12.49 14.76
C PRO A 35 41.04 13.67 14.31
N GLN A 36 41.62 14.86 14.14
CA GLN A 36 40.90 16.05 13.67
C GLN A 36 40.43 15.88 12.22
N LEU A 37 41.28 15.32 11.34
CA LEU A 37 40.93 15.03 9.95
C LEU A 37 39.77 14.02 9.85
N LYS A 38 39.81 12.96 10.67
CA LYS A 38 38.73 11.97 10.72
C LYS A 38 37.43 12.57 11.23
N LYS A 39 37.47 13.44 12.25
CA LYS A 39 36.28 14.13 12.78
C LYS A 39 35.58 14.97 11.72
N GLU A 40 36.35 15.71 10.92
CA GLU A 40 35.84 16.52 9.82
C GLU A 40 35.26 15.68 8.68
N LEU A 41 35.93 14.57 8.32
CA LEU A 41 35.40 13.63 7.32
C LEU A 41 34.09 12.99 7.78
N ILE A 42 33.96 12.66 9.07
CA ILE A 42 32.71 12.13 9.64
C ILE A 42 31.59 13.18 9.55
N GLN A 43 31.87 14.46 9.82
CA GLN A 43 30.86 15.52 9.68
C GLN A 43 30.37 15.70 8.24
N ARG A 44 31.15 15.26 7.26
CA ARG A 44 30.84 15.36 5.82
C ARG A 44 30.40 14.02 5.22
N ASP A 45 30.07 13.03 6.06
CA ASP A 45 29.70 11.65 5.67
C ASP A 45 30.71 10.98 4.72
N ALA A 46 32.00 11.26 4.91
CA ALA A 46 33.08 10.78 4.07
C ALA A 46 33.88 9.65 4.74
N SER A 47 34.48 8.78 3.92
CA SER A 47 35.32 7.66 4.41
C SER A 47 36.55 8.15 5.18
N THR A 48 36.78 7.56 6.37
CA THR A 48 37.92 7.85 7.25
C THR A 48 39.12 6.91 7.10
N HIS A 49 39.10 6.04 6.09
CA HIS A 49 40.20 5.10 5.83
C HIS A 49 41.33 5.75 5.02
N GLY A 50 42.57 5.35 5.33
CA GLY A 50 43.78 5.79 4.62
C GLY A 50 44.86 6.37 5.54
N ARG A 51 45.99 6.71 4.92
CA ARG A 51 47.09 7.47 5.55
C ARG A 51 46.69 8.93 5.70
N LYS A 52 47.44 9.70 6.49
CA LYS A 52 47.18 11.13 6.73
C LYS A 52 47.06 11.93 5.42
N THR A 53 47.90 11.61 4.44
CA THR A 53 47.89 12.18 3.08
C THR A 53 46.54 11.99 2.38
N ASP A 54 45.99 10.77 2.46
CA ASP A 54 44.77 10.39 1.77
C ASP A 54 43.55 11.09 2.39
N LEU A 55 43.57 11.31 3.71
CA LEU A 55 42.52 12.05 4.41
C LEU A 55 42.52 13.54 4.03
N ILE A 56 43.71 14.13 3.87
CA ILE A 56 43.88 15.53 3.46
C ILE A 56 43.38 15.73 2.02
N GLU A 57 43.84 14.91 1.09
CA GLU A 57 43.42 14.97 -0.32
C GLU A 57 41.90 14.80 -0.47
N ARG A 58 41.30 13.94 0.37
CA ARG A 58 39.85 13.74 0.40
C ARG A 58 39.11 15.00 0.86
N LEU A 59 39.54 15.63 1.96
CA LEU A 59 38.94 16.88 2.43
C LEU A 59 39.07 18.01 1.41
N GLU A 60 40.21 18.11 0.74
CA GLU A 60 40.42 19.07 -0.35
C GLU A 60 39.51 18.79 -1.55
N SER A 61 39.28 17.53 -1.88
CA SER A 61 38.36 17.14 -2.95
C SER A 61 36.92 17.49 -2.61
N TYR A 62 36.51 17.37 -1.35
CA TYR A 62 35.21 17.82 -0.87
C TYR A 62 35.07 19.34 -0.93
N ASP A 63 36.11 20.09 -0.53
CA ASP A 63 36.12 21.55 -0.63
C ASP A 63 36.00 22.02 -2.10
N ARG A 64 36.77 21.39 -3.01
CA ARG A 64 36.71 21.68 -4.46
C ARG A 64 35.33 21.41 -5.05
N ASN A 65 34.66 20.35 -4.61
CA ASN A 65 33.37 19.92 -5.13
C ASN A 65 32.18 20.45 -4.33
N LYS A 66 32.36 21.43 -3.43
CA LYS A 66 31.30 21.95 -2.54
C LYS A 66 30.51 20.82 -1.85
N ASN A 67 31.24 19.86 -1.29
CA ASN A 67 30.70 18.66 -0.63
C ASN A 67 29.76 17.81 -1.52
N PHE A 68 29.89 17.88 -2.85
CA PHE A 68 29.00 17.20 -3.80
C PHE A 68 27.51 17.53 -3.60
N LEU A 69 27.21 18.67 -2.98
CA LEU A 69 25.84 19.12 -2.83
C LEU A 69 25.29 19.46 -4.21
N PRO A 70 24.09 18.97 -4.58
CA PRO A 70 23.44 19.41 -5.79
C PRO A 70 23.24 20.93 -5.74
N PRO A 71 23.27 21.64 -6.89
CA PRO A 71 22.89 23.05 -6.90
C PRO A 71 21.54 23.21 -6.19
N PRO A 72 21.36 24.25 -5.35
CA PRO A 72 20.12 24.45 -4.63
C PRO A 72 18.99 24.50 -5.65
N VAL A 73 18.01 23.59 -5.48
CA VAL A 73 16.80 23.59 -6.30
C VAL A 73 16.05 24.87 -5.93
N LEU A 74 16.16 25.89 -6.78
CA LEU A 74 15.31 27.07 -6.69
C LEU A 74 13.91 26.61 -7.10
N LEU A 75 13.08 26.32 -6.10
CA LEU A 75 11.66 26.13 -6.34
C LEU A 75 11.13 27.48 -6.84
N PRO A 76 10.44 27.53 -8.00
CA PRO A 76 9.77 28.75 -8.41
C PRO A 76 8.82 29.19 -7.31
N GLU A 77 8.67 30.51 -7.14
CA GLU A 77 7.66 31.04 -6.22
C GLU A 77 6.31 30.40 -6.55
N PRO A 78 5.59 29.88 -5.55
CA PRO A 78 4.30 29.26 -5.79
C PRO A 78 3.42 30.31 -6.47
N LEU A 79 2.88 29.96 -7.64
CA LEU A 79 1.85 30.77 -8.26
C LEU A 79 0.74 30.95 -7.22
N ASP A 80 0.46 32.19 -6.83
CA ASP A 80 -0.60 32.54 -5.88
C ASP A 80 -1.96 32.26 -6.54
N VAL A 81 -2.35 30.98 -6.56
CA VAL A 81 -3.69 30.60 -6.94
C VAL A 81 -4.54 30.83 -5.69
N ASN A 82 -5.17 32.02 -5.61
CA ASN A 82 -6.09 32.40 -4.54
C ASN A 82 -7.28 31.42 -4.48
N TRP A 83 -7.07 30.28 -3.82
CA TRP A 83 -8.06 29.25 -3.61
C TRP A 83 -8.68 29.43 -2.23
N PRO A 84 -10.00 29.56 -2.12
CA PRO A 84 -10.65 29.67 -0.84
C PRO A 84 -10.46 28.38 -0.04
N SER A 85 -10.21 28.51 1.27
CA SER A 85 -10.00 27.40 2.19
C SER A 85 -11.26 27.02 2.98
N THR A 86 -12.25 27.93 3.04
CA THR A 86 -13.48 27.77 3.83
C THR A 86 -14.70 28.26 3.04
N GLY A 87 -15.92 27.92 3.49
CA GLY A 87 -17.17 28.40 2.88
C GLY A 87 -17.87 27.44 1.91
N PHE A 88 -17.25 26.31 1.58
CA PHE A 88 -17.85 25.31 0.69
C PHE A 88 -19.11 24.68 1.30
N GLN A 89 -20.17 24.62 0.50
CA GLN A 89 -21.42 23.95 0.84
C GLN A 89 -21.64 22.78 -0.13
N GLN A 90 -22.27 21.70 0.34
CA GLN A 90 -22.61 20.58 -0.54
C GLN A 90 -23.54 21.05 -1.67
N LEU A 91 -23.29 20.58 -2.89
CA LEU A 91 -24.13 20.92 -4.04
C LEU A 91 -25.56 20.39 -3.83
N LYS A 92 -26.52 21.31 -3.84
CA LYS A 92 -27.97 21.06 -3.69
C LYS A 92 -28.73 21.51 -4.94
N PRO A 93 -29.94 20.99 -5.19
CA PRO A 93 -30.77 21.40 -6.34
C PRO A 93 -30.99 22.91 -6.42
N ASP A 94 -31.13 23.59 -5.28
CA ASP A 94 -31.36 25.05 -5.19
C ASP A 94 -30.24 25.89 -5.86
N HIS A 95 -29.04 25.32 -5.99
CA HIS A 95 -27.92 26.01 -6.63
C HIS A 95 -28.05 26.09 -8.15
N GLN A 96 -28.95 25.31 -8.77
CA GLN A 96 -29.13 25.28 -10.22
C GLN A 96 -29.38 26.68 -10.81
N GLY A 97 -30.23 27.49 -10.15
CA GLY A 97 -30.56 28.84 -10.60
C GLY A 97 -29.45 29.89 -10.37
N LEU A 98 -28.42 29.54 -9.61
CA LEU A 98 -27.30 30.44 -9.28
C LEU A 98 -26.06 30.18 -10.13
N LEU A 99 -26.01 29.07 -10.86
CA LEU A 99 -24.88 28.68 -11.69
C LEU A 99 -25.04 29.21 -13.12
N PRO A 100 -23.96 29.67 -13.76
CA PRO A 100 -23.96 30.03 -15.17
C PRO A 100 -24.19 28.78 -16.03
N VAL A 101 -24.71 28.98 -17.24
CA VAL A 101 -24.87 27.89 -18.20
C VAL A 101 -23.50 27.40 -18.64
N VAL A 102 -23.20 26.14 -18.39
CA VAL A 102 -21.98 25.47 -18.85
C VAL A 102 -22.34 24.57 -20.02
N THR A 103 -21.76 24.85 -21.18
CA THR A 103 -22.01 24.11 -22.42
C THR A 103 -20.89 23.10 -22.70
N ARG A 104 -21.22 22.08 -23.50
CA ARG A 104 -20.24 21.12 -24.01
C ARG A 104 -19.12 21.81 -24.80
N ASP A 105 -19.44 22.84 -25.58
CA ASP A 105 -18.48 23.58 -26.38
C ASP A 105 -17.43 24.29 -25.52
N GLN A 106 -17.83 24.88 -24.38
CA GLN A 106 -16.90 25.46 -23.40
C GLN A 106 -15.97 24.41 -22.80
N THR A 107 -16.51 23.21 -22.55
CA THR A 107 -15.73 22.08 -22.03
C THR A 107 -14.69 21.62 -23.05
N GLU A 108 -15.09 21.45 -24.31
CA GLU A 108 -14.20 21.06 -25.39
C GLU A 108 -13.15 22.14 -25.67
N ALA A 109 -13.54 23.42 -25.67
CA ALA A 109 -12.64 24.55 -25.82
C ALA A 109 -11.57 24.60 -24.72
N TYR A 110 -11.94 24.38 -23.45
CA TYR A 110 -10.98 24.31 -22.34
C TYR A 110 -9.97 23.15 -22.52
N PHE A 111 -10.47 21.97 -22.91
CA PHE A 111 -9.62 20.80 -23.16
C PHE A 111 -8.69 20.99 -24.36
N LEU A 112 -9.14 21.70 -25.40
CA LEU A 112 -8.37 22.02 -26.60
C LEU A 112 -7.31 23.11 -26.34
N HIS A 113 -7.67 24.19 -25.63
CA HIS A 113 -6.72 25.24 -25.23
C HIS A 113 -5.52 24.64 -24.48
N ARG A 114 -5.79 23.68 -23.59
CA ARG A 114 -4.73 22.97 -22.87
C ARG A 114 -3.86 22.09 -23.77
N LEU A 115 -4.47 21.34 -24.69
CA LEU A 115 -3.76 20.51 -25.66
C LEU A 115 -2.77 21.34 -26.50
N ALA A 116 -3.23 22.50 -26.97
CA ALA A 116 -2.38 23.42 -27.72
C ALA A 116 -1.19 23.93 -26.88
N GLY A 117 -1.42 24.20 -25.59
CA GLY A 117 -0.35 24.62 -24.67
C GLY A 117 0.70 23.55 -24.34
N ASP A 118 0.35 22.27 -24.40
CA ASP A 118 1.27 21.14 -24.12
C ASP A 118 2.04 20.63 -25.35
N ASN A 119 1.75 21.14 -26.56
CA ASN A 119 2.23 20.56 -27.83
C ASN A 119 1.94 19.04 -27.95
N ASP A 120 0.94 18.53 -27.25
CA ASP A 120 0.66 17.09 -27.19
C ASP A 120 -0.39 16.71 -28.25
N SER A 121 -0.12 15.62 -28.98
CA SER A 121 -0.94 15.20 -30.12
C SER A 121 -2.23 14.53 -29.64
N ALA A 122 -3.34 15.26 -29.68
CA ALA A 122 -4.74 14.78 -29.65
C ALA A 122 -5.15 13.72 -28.59
N ARG A 123 -4.38 13.51 -27.52
CA ARG A 123 -4.70 12.48 -26.50
C ARG A 123 -5.94 12.82 -25.66
N ASN A 124 -6.29 14.10 -25.49
CA ASN A 124 -7.30 14.52 -24.52
C ASN A 124 -8.78 14.42 -24.97
N ILE A 125 -9.09 14.19 -26.26
CA ILE A 125 -10.49 13.91 -26.66
C ILE A 125 -10.99 12.61 -26.02
N LYS A 126 -10.09 11.64 -25.80
CA LYS A 126 -10.42 10.40 -25.08
C LYS A 126 -10.76 10.66 -23.61
N ALA A 127 -10.26 11.74 -23.01
CA ALA A 127 -10.56 12.06 -21.61
C ALA A 127 -12.01 12.45 -21.41
N ILE A 128 -12.62 13.17 -22.36
CA ILE A 128 -14.03 13.55 -22.33
C ILE A 128 -14.92 12.31 -22.41
N LYS A 129 -14.72 11.45 -23.42
CA LYS A 129 -15.47 10.19 -23.57
C LYS A 129 -15.34 9.27 -22.35
N ASN A 130 -14.12 9.15 -21.82
CA ASN A 130 -13.89 8.37 -20.59
C ASN A 130 -14.50 9.04 -19.34
N GLY A 131 -14.64 10.36 -19.35
CA GLY A 131 -15.34 11.13 -18.32
C GLY A 131 -16.84 10.88 -18.33
N GLU A 132 -17.47 10.83 -19.51
CA GLU A 132 -18.88 10.45 -19.67
C GLU A 132 -19.13 9.04 -19.09
N LEU A 133 -18.26 8.07 -19.39
CA LEU A 133 -18.35 6.72 -18.81
C LEU A 133 -18.20 6.72 -17.27
N LEU A 134 -17.37 7.61 -16.73
CA LEU A 134 -17.21 7.78 -15.27
C LEU A 134 -18.47 8.40 -14.63
N TYR A 135 -19.09 9.35 -15.31
CA TYR A 135 -20.36 9.94 -14.91
C TYR A 135 -21.48 8.88 -14.90
N ASP A 136 -21.62 8.13 -16.00
CA ASP A 136 -22.69 7.12 -16.15
C ASP A 136 -22.54 5.98 -15.13
N SER A 137 -21.32 5.70 -14.68
CA SER A 137 -21.04 4.72 -13.63
C SER A 137 -21.16 5.27 -12.20
N LYS A 138 -21.65 6.50 -12.01
CA LYS A 138 -21.88 7.16 -10.71
C LYS A 138 -20.65 7.15 -9.80
N ARG A 139 -19.49 7.51 -10.37
CA ARG A 139 -18.19 7.47 -9.67
C ARG A 139 -17.85 8.77 -8.94
N ILE A 140 -18.69 9.80 -9.03
CA ILE A 140 -18.55 11.07 -8.31
C ILE A 140 -19.15 10.88 -6.91
N LEU A 141 -18.32 10.98 -5.88
CA LEU A 141 -18.73 10.67 -4.51
C LEU A 141 -19.29 11.91 -3.79
N ALA A 142 -18.69 13.06 -4.05
CA ALA A 142 -19.08 14.32 -3.43
C ALA A 142 -18.76 15.49 -4.34
N CYS A 143 -19.62 16.51 -4.28
CA CYS A 143 -19.43 17.80 -4.93
C CYS A 143 -19.86 18.90 -3.95
N SER A 144 -18.97 19.86 -3.72
CA SER A 144 -19.21 21.05 -2.91
C SER A 144 -18.91 22.28 -3.73
N VAL A 145 -19.71 23.32 -3.53
CA VAL A 145 -19.68 24.58 -4.27
C VAL A 145 -19.49 25.75 -3.31
N LEU A 146 -18.79 26.77 -3.77
CA LEU A 146 -18.68 28.08 -3.15
C LEU A 146 -18.89 29.13 -4.24
N ILE A 147 -19.84 30.05 -4.01
CA ILE A 147 -20.24 31.08 -4.97
C ILE A 147 -19.87 32.44 -4.38
N GLU A 148 -18.86 33.11 -4.95
CA GLU A 148 -18.43 34.46 -4.56
C GLU A 148 -18.42 35.38 -5.79
N ASN A 149 -17.29 36.05 -6.07
CA ASN A 149 -17.01 36.71 -7.35
C ASN A 149 -16.85 35.69 -8.48
N GLU A 150 -16.25 34.55 -8.15
CA GLU A 150 -16.10 33.38 -9.00
C GLU A 150 -16.72 32.16 -8.32
N ILE A 151 -16.86 31.08 -9.08
CA ILE A 151 -17.48 29.85 -8.58
C ILE A 151 -16.39 28.80 -8.42
N PHE A 152 -16.27 28.27 -7.21
CA PHE A 152 -15.32 27.23 -6.88
C PHE A 152 -16.05 25.93 -6.60
N PHE A 153 -15.56 24.85 -7.21
CA PHE A 153 -16.03 23.50 -6.96
C PHE A 153 -14.91 22.63 -6.42
N THR A 154 -15.22 21.88 -5.38
CA THR A 154 -14.32 20.88 -4.82
C THR A 154 -15.08 19.61 -4.55
N GLY A 155 -14.43 18.46 -4.67
CA GLY A 155 -15.10 17.21 -4.42
C GLY A 155 -14.20 16.00 -4.62
N ILE A 156 -14.84 14.84 -4.62
CA ILE A 156 -14.15 13.55 -4.61
C ILE A 156 -14.69 12.70 -5.76
N VAL A 157 -13.78 12.17 -6.58
CA VAL A 157 -14.10 11.24 -7.67
C VAL A 157 -13.33 9.94 -7.46
N SER A 158 -14.02 8.81 -7.58
CA SER A 158 -13.41 7.49 -7.46
C SER A 158 -12.70 7.06 -8.76
N ALA A 159 -11.65 6.25 -8.62
CA ALA A 159 -10.90 5.73 -9.75
C ALA A 159 -11.71 4.69 -10.52
N ALA A 160 -11.69 4.76 -11.86
CA ALA A 160 -12.47 3.89 -12.75
C ALA A 160 -12.37 2.38 -12.45
N MET A 161 -11.18 1.88 -12.11
CA MET A 161 -10.94 0.43 -11.91
C MET A 161 -10.61 0.04 -10.47
N LYS A 162 -10.45 1.01 -9.56
CA LYS A 162 -10.02 0.75 -8.17
C LYS A 162 -11.02 1.36 -7.21
N ASN A 163 -11.94 0.55 -6.70
CA ASN A 163 -13.05 0.99 -5.85
C ASN A 163 -12.62 1.71 -4.55
N LYS A 164 -11.37 1.54 -4.09
CA LYS A 164 -10.85 2.20 -2.87
C LYS A 164 -9.98 3.42 -3.14
N VAL A 165 -9.72 3.75 -4.40
CA VAL A 165 -8.87 4.88 -4.76
C VAL A 165 -9.78 6.04 -5.13
N THR A 166 -9.60 7.16 -4.46
CA THR A 166 -10.31 8.40 -4.70
C THR A 166 -9.32 9.51 -5.03
N TYR A 167 -9.78 10.50 -5.77
CA TYR A 167 -9.00 11.68 -6.12
C TYR A 167 -9.83 12.91 -5.79
N ASN A 168 -9.22 13.85 -5.08
CA ASN A 168 -9.82 15.16 -4.91
C ASN A 168 -9.65 15.96 -6.21
N TYR A 169 -10.67 16.74 -6.53
CA TYR A 169 -10.62 17.70 -7.62
C TYR A 169 -10.97 19.09 -7.11
N LYS A 170 -10.48 20.07 -7.84
CA LYS A 170 -10.71 21.49 -7.65
C LYS A 170 -10.97 22.11 -9.01
N LEU A 171 -12.02 22.89 -9.15
CA LEU A 171 -12.43 23.53 -10.40
C LEU A 171 -12.87 24.96 -10.10
N ARG A 172 -12.47 25.91 -10.95
CA ARG A 172 -12.81 27.33 -10.85
C ARG A 172 -13.50 27.76 -12.14
N LEU A 173 -14.71 28.30 -12.01
CA LEU A 173 -15.51 28.81 -13.11
C LEU A 173 -15.73 30.32 -12.96
N GLU A 174 -15.81 31.00 -14.10
CA GLU A 174 -16.27 32.39 -14.17
C GLU A 174 -17.79 32.48 -13.99
N LYS A 175 -18.24 33.43 -13.18
CA LYS A 175 -19.66 33.56 -12.78
C LYS A 175 -20.57 34.04 -13.92
N GLN A 176 -20.06 34.83 -14.86
CA GLN A 176 -20.86 35.44 -15.93
C GLN A 176 -20.93 34.58 -17.19
N SER A 177 -19.78 34.08 -17.66
CA SER A 177 -19.67 33.28 -18.88
C SER A 177 -19.89 31.78 -18.63
N GLY A 178 -19.59 31.29 -17.43
CA GLY A 178 -19.47 29.86 -17.16
C GLY A 178 -18.17 29.23 -17.68
N ASP A 179 -17.21 30.04 -18.13
CA ASP A 179 -15.93 29.56 -18.65
C ASP A 179 -15.06 28.96 -17.54
N ILE A 180 -14.35 27.89 -17.89
CA ILE A 180 -13.44 27.21 -16.96
C ILE A 180 -12.11 27.96 -16.92
N LEU A 181 -11.80 28.54 -15.75
CA LEU A 181 -10.57 29.32 -15.56
C LEU A 181 -9.38 28.45 -15.17
N SER A 182 -9.56 27.55 -14.22
CA SER A 182 -8.50 26.67 -13.73
C SER A 182 -9.05 25.38 -13.14
N SER A 183 -8.22 24.34 -13.13
CA SER A 183 -8.61 23.03 -12.62
C SER A 183 -7.44 22.23 -12.11
N HIS A 184 -7.69 21.44 -11.08
CA HIS A 184 -6.70 20.59 -10.44
C HIS A 184 -7.31 19.24 -10.05
N CYS A 185 -6.52 18.17 -10.14
CA CYS A 185 -6.93 16.84 -9.73
C CYS A 185 -5.73 16.06 -9.18
N GLU A 186 -5.92 15.27 -8.13
CA GLU A 186 -4.81 14.51 -7.52
C GLU A 186 -4.34 13.29 -8.33
N CYS A 187 -5.07 12.94 -9.39
CA CYS A 187 -4.72 11.77 -10.19
C CYS A 187 -3.36 11.94 -10.91
N PRO A 188 -2.70 10.86 -11.35
CA PRO A 188 -1.41 10.97 -12.04
C PRO A 188 -1.43 11.85 -13.29
N ALA A 189 -2.55 11.87 -14.00
CA ALA A 189 -2.81 12.74 -15.16
C ALA A 189 -3.35 14.15 -14.75
N GLY A 190 -3.46 14.39 -13.44
CA GLY A 190 -4.13 15.50 -12.77
C GLY A 190 -3.21 16.64 -12.31
N LYS A 191 -1.89 16.48 -12.47
CA LYS A 191 -0.89 17.40 -11.91
C LYS A 191 -0.80 18.69 -12.70
N GLY A 192 -1.03 19.83 -12.04
CA GLY A 192 -0.89 21.18 -12.61
C GLY A 192 -2.08 22.09 -12.27
N PRO A 193 -2.00 23.39 -12.66
CA PRO A 193 -3.05 24.39 -12.42
C PRO A 193 -4.19 24.36 -13.44
N ASN A 194 -3.97 23.78 -14.63
CA ASN A 194 -4.96 23.68 -15.71
C ASN A 194 -5.03 22.23 -16.21
N VAL A 195 -5.67 21.34 -15.46
CA VAL A 195 -5.68 19.91 -15.80
C VAL A 195 -6.91 19.44 -16.57
N THR A 196 -6.74 18.47 -17.47
CA THR A 196 -7.78 17.94 -18.35
C THR A 196 -7.89 16.41 -18.25
N CYS A 197 -7.98 15.90 -17.02
CA CYS A 197 -8.09 14.46 -16.78
C CYS A 197 -9.55 13.95 -16.95
N LYS A 198 -9.70 12.64 -17.12
CA LYS A 198 -11.03 12.00 -17.21
C LYS A 198 -11.93 12.22 -15.99
N HIS A 199 -11.35 12.42 -14.80
CA HIS A 199 -12.12 12.69 -13.58
C HIS A 199 -12.74 14.09 -13.64
N LEU A 200 -11.97 15.09 -14.10
CA LEU A 200 -12.49 16.44 -14.28
C LEU A 200 -13.53 16.50 -15.40
N ALA A 201 -13.31 15.77 -16.50
CA ALA A 201 -14.31 15.64 -17.55
C ALA A 201 -15.64 15.10 -17.00
N ALA A 202 -15.60 14.07 -16.13
CA ALA A 202 -16.81 13.55 -15.49
C ALA A 202 -17.54 14.61 -14.64
N VAL A 203 -16.80 15.44 -13.91
CA VAL A 203 -17.36 16.54 -13.10
C VAL A 203 -18.00 17.60 -13.98
N ILE A 204 -17.36 17.99 -15.09
CA ILE A 204 -17.90 19.02 -15.97
C ILE A 204 -19.16 18.51 -16.70
N VAL A 205 -19.15 17.25 -17.16
CA VAL A 205 -20.35 16.59 -17.72
C VAL A 205 -21.47 16.49 -16.69
N MET A 206 -21.13 16.27 -15.41
CA MET A 206 -22.10 16.31 -14.33
C MET A 206 -22.71 17.70 -14.16
N LEU A 207 -21.91 18.76 -14.23
CA LEU A 207 -22.39 20.14 -14.13
C LEU A 207 -23.27 20.52 -15.32
N GLU A 208 -22.89 20.16 -16.55
CA GLU A 208 -23.71 20.36 -17.76
C GLU A 208 -25.10 19.73 -17.61
N LYS A 209 -25.14 18.45 -17.20
CA LYS A 209 -26.40 17.74 -16.98
C LYS A 209 -27.19 18.29 -15.78
N PHE A 210 -26.51 18.72 -14.72
CA PHE A 210 -27.16 19.31 -13.54
C PHE A 210 -27.83 20.64 -13.89
N ILE A 211 -27.17 21.51 -14.68
CA ILE A 211 -27.75 22.78 -15.10
C ILE A 211 -28.93 22.55 -16.05
N GLY A 212 -28.81 21.62 -17.00
CA GLY A 212 -29.85 21.34 -17.99
C GLY A 212 -31.07 20.60 -17.45
N LEU A 213 -30.89 19.60 -16.58
CA LEU A 213 -31.97 18.73 -16.09
C LEU A 213 -32.44 19.05 -14.66
N GLY A 214 -31.63 19.75 -13.87
CA GLY A 214 -31.93 20.08 -12.47
C GLY A 214 -31.82 18.92 -11.48
N GLU A 215 -31.48 17.73 -11.94
CA GLU A 215 -31.35 16.55 -11.09
C GLU A 215 -29.88 16.18 -10.83
N LEU A 216 -29.54 15.96 -9.56
CA LEU A 216 -28.21 15.52 -9.09
C LEU A 216 -27.99 14.01 -9.28
N THR A 217 -28.29 13.47 -10.46
CA THR A 217 -28.25 12.02 -10.72
C THR A 217 -26.84 11.43 -10.83
N GLY A 218 -25.82 12.28 -10.99
CA GLY A 218 -24.42 11.89 -11.19
C GLY A 218 -23.61 11.61 -9.93
N ILE A 219 -24.12 11.94 -8.75
CA ILE A 219 -23.44 11.74 -7.46
C ILE A 219 -23.88 10.40 -6.87
N GLU A 220 -22.93 9.63 -6.33
CA GLU A 220 -23.23 8.39 -5.61
C GLU A 220 -24.09 8.69 -4.39
N GLN A 221 -25.23 7.99 -4.27
CA GLN A 221 -26.14 8.17 -3.15
C GLN A 221 -25.47 7.72 -1.85
N THR A 222 -25.56 8.56 -0.83
CA THR A 222 -25.04 8.17 0.49
C THR A 222 -25.88 7.04 1.09
N CYS A 223 -25.27 6.21 1.94
CA CYS A 223 -25.96 5.08 2.58
C CYS A 223 -27.17 5.49 3.45
N THR A 224 -27.27 6.77 3.80
CA THR A 224 -28.36 7.39 4.55
C THR A 224 -29.45 8.01 3.68
N GLU A 225 -29.19 8.27 2.39
CA GLU A 225 -30.20 8.76 1.45
C GLU A 225 -31.17 7.64 1.03
N SER A 226 -30.68 6.40 0.94
CA SER A 226 -31.57 5.25 0.82
C SER A 226 -32.11 4.88 2.20
N LEU A 227 -33.44 4.91 2.37
CA LEU A 227 -34.10 4.37 3.56
C LEU A 227 -33.56 2.96 3.85
N MET A 228 -33.06 2.74 5.08
CA MET A 228 -32.55 1.44 5.50
C MET A 228 -33.63 0.38 5.31
N MET A 229 -33.46 -0.48 4.31
CA MET A 229 -34.33 -1.64 4.13
C MET A 229 -33.92 -2.73 5.11
N PHE A 230 -34.71 -2.91 6.16
CA PHE A 230 -34.51 -3.96 7.15
C PHE A 230 -34.53 -5.35 6.49
N ASN A 231 -33.47 -6.13 6.68
CA ASN A 231 -33.38 -7.56 6.34
C ASN A 231 -33.85 -7.99 4.94
N LYS A 232 -33.63 -7.17 3.90
CA LYS A 232 -33.78 -7.68 2.53
C LYS A 232 -32.52 -8.47 2.15
N PRO A 233 -32.61 -9.78 1.85
CA PRO A 233 -31.45 -10.52 1.35
C PRO A 233 -30.95 -9.85 0.07
N LYS A 234 -29.62 -9.63 -0.02
CA LYS A 234 -28.95 -8.92 -1.13
C LYS A 234 -29.25 -9.53 -2.50
N THR A 235 -29.62 -10.81 -2.53
CA THR A 235 -30.03 -11.53 -3.73
C THR A 235 -31.42 -12.12 -3.51
N SER A 236 -32.32 -11.90 -4.47
CA SER A 236 -33.57 -12.65 -4.52
C SER A 236 -33.21 -14.13 -4.72
N GLN A 237 -33.47 -14.98 -3.73
CA GLN A 237 -33.30 -16.42 -3.91
C GLN A 237 -34.28 -16.87 -5.00
N LYS A 238 -33.75 -17.23 -6.17
CA LYS A 238 -34.54 -17.75 -7.31
C LYS A 238 -34.78 -19.26 -7.23
N GLY A 239 -34.47 -19.89 -6.10
CA GLY A 239 -34.62 -21.32 -5.90
C GLY A 239 -35.96 -21.64 -5.23
N SER A 240 -36.62 -22.70 -5.70
CA SER A 240 -37.72 -23.31 -4.96
C SER A 240 -37.21 -23.79 -3.59
N PRO A 241 -38.04 -23.77 -2.53
CA PRO A 241 -37.66 -24.28 -1.22
C PRO A 241 -37.07 -25.69 -1.33
N VAL A 242 -35.81 -25.86 -0.95
CA VAL A 242 -35.12 -27.15 -0.98
C VAL A 242 -35.32 -27.82 0.37
N LYS A 243 -35.88 -29.04 0.38
CA LYS A 243 -35.95 -29.85 1.60
C LYS A 243 -34.55 -30.04 2.18
N VAL A 244 -34.44 -30.04 3.51
CA VAL A 244 -33.15 -30.14 4.23
C VAL A 244 -32.29 -31.32 3.76
N GLU A 245 -32.96 -32.42 3.40
CA GLU A 245 -32.40 -33.66 2.85
C GLU A 245 -31.57 -33.44 1.57
N ASN A 246 -31.97 -32.47 0.75
CA ASN A 246 -31.42 -32.20 -0.58
C ASN A 246 -30.45 -31.01 -0.62
N LEU A 247 -30.13 -30.43 0.54
CA LEU A 247 -29.10 -29.39 0.62
C LEU A 247 -27.74 -30.03 0.38
N SER A 248 -27.04 -29.61 -0.67
CA SER A 248 -25.66 -30.04 -0.91
C SER A 248 -24.80 -29.68 0.31
N ARG A 249 -24.33 -30.67 1.07
CA ARG A 249 -23.36 -30.45 2.16
C ARG A 249 -22.09 -29.83 1.56
N LYS A 250 -21.94 -28.51 1.68
CA LYS A 250 -20.78 -27.75 1.15
C LYS A 250 -19.44 -28.12 1.78
N ARG A 251 -19.44 -29.02 2.76
CA ARG A 251 -18.25 -29.72 3.23
C ARG A 251 -18.65 -31.18 3.38
N LYS A 252 -18.02 -32.08 2.61
CA LYS A 252 -17.65 -33.37 3.22
C LYS A 252 -16.86 -32.94 4.45
N SER A 253 -17.41 -33.13 5.65
CA SER A 253 -16.54 -33.16 6.82
C SER A 253 -15.50 -34.21 6.45
N GLU A 254 -14.27 -33.79 6.19
CA GLU A 254 -13.17 -34.74 6.14
C GLU A 254 -13.22 -35.45 7.48
N ASN A 255 -13.66 -36.70 7.36
CA ASN A 255 -13.62 -37.76 8.33
C ASN A 255 -13.77 -37.30 9.78
N ILE A 256 -15.02 -37.27 10.25
CA ILE A 256 -15.34 -37.26 11.69
C ILE A 256 -14.76 -38.50 12.41
N LEU A 257 -14.23 -39.45 11.63
CA LEU A 257 -13.52 -40.67 11.99
C LEU A 257 -12.24 -40.80 11.13
N ASP A 258 -11.42 -39.75 11.04
CA ASP A 258 -10.12 -39.89 10.38
C ASP A 258 -9.26 -40.81 11.21
N ASP A 259 -9.16 -42.06 10.75
CA ASP A 259 -8.33 -43.08 11.38
C ASP A 259 -6.89 -42.56 11.41
N PRO A 260 -6.33 -42.29 12.61
CA PRO A 260 -5.02 -41.65 12.76
C PRO A 260 -3.87 -42.58 12.35
N ARG A 261 -4.16 -43.83 11.96
CA ARG A 261 -3.16 -44.78 11.48
C ARG A 261 -2.60 -44.35 10.11
N PRO A 262 -1.28 -44.45 9.90
CA PRO A 262 -0.69 -44.29 8.57
C PRO A 262 -1.34 -45.25 7.56
N GLU A 263 -1.51 -44.82 6.30
CA GLU A 263 -2.21 -45.61 5.26
C GLU A 263 -1.68 -47.04 5.09
N LYS A 264 -0.38 -47.25 5.27
CA LYS A 264 0.28 -48.57 5.19
C LYS A 264 -0.17 -49.56 6.27
N THR A 265 -0.75 -49.05 7.36
CA THR A 265 -1.22 -49.84 8.51
C THR A 265 -2.74 -49.86 8.61
N LYS A 266 -3.43 -49.19 7.70
CA LYS A 266 -4.88 -49.30 7.55
C LYS A 266 -5.17 -50.67 6.94
N ASN A 267 -6.08 -51.43 7.53
CA ASN A 267 -6.55 -52.74 7.06
C ASN A 267 -5.51 -53.86 7.03
N MET A 268 -4.62 -53.95 8.03
CA MET A 268 -3.84 -55.18 8.23
C MET A 268 -4.75 -56.32 8.71
N GLU A 269 -4.63 -57.49 8.08
CA GLU A 269 -5.40 -58.69 8.44
C GLU A 269 -5.09 -59.10 9.90
N GLY A 270 -6.13 -59.26 10.72
CA GLY A 270 -6.01 -59.57 12.16
C GLY A 270 -5.66 -58.38 13.08
N PHE A 271 -5.55 -57.15 12.56
CA PHE A 271 -5.30 -55.97 13.39
C PHE A 271 -6.45 -55.69 14.38
N GLU A 272 -7.68 -55.89 13.93
CA GLU A 272 -8.88 -55.65 14.73
C GLU A 272 -8.88 -56.56 15.97
N ASP A 273 -8.60 -57.85 15.80
CA ASP A 273 -8.50 -58.81 16.90
C ASP A 273 -7.39 -58.47 17.89
N ARG A 274 -6.22 -58.07 17.40
CA ARG A 274 -5.10 -57.66 18.28
C ARG A 274 -5.46 -56.43 19.10
N VAL A 275 -6.08 -55.42 18.49
CA VAL A 275 -6.47 -54.19 19.19
C VAL A 275 -7.62 -54.45 20.16
N LEU A 276 -8.61 -55.25 19.79
CA LEU A 276 -9.69 -55.71 20.66
C LEU A 276 -9.13 -56.46 21.88
N ASN A 277 -8.19 -57.39 21.68
CA ASN A 277 -7.61 -58.16 22.77
C ASN A 277 -6.80 -57.26 23.73
N ILE A 278 -6.07 -56.27 23.22
CA ILE A 278 -5.38 -55.27 24.06
C ILE A 278 -6.39 -54.40 24.83
N LEU A 279 -7.44 -53.93 24.15
CA LEU A 279 -8.50 -53.13 24.75
C LEU A 279 -9.20 -53.87 25.89
N VAL A 280 -9.66 -55.10 25.64
CA VAL A 280 -10.33 -55.96 26.62
C VAL A 280 -9.45 -56.19 27.85
N ASN A 281 -8.17 -56.54 27.63
CA ASN A 281 -7.23 -56.74 28.73
C ASN A 281 -6.94 -55.46 29.53
N TYR A 282 -6.85 -54.31 28.85
CA TYR A 282 -6.66 -53.02 29.52
C TYR A 282 -7.89 -52.61 30.32
N THR A 283 -9.10 -52.72 29.75
CA THR A 283 -10.34 -52.40 30.45
C THR A 283 -10.58 -53.33 31.64
N ALA A 284 -10.22 -54.62 31.51
CA ALA A 284 -10.30 -55.58 32.61
C ALA A 284 -9.32 -55.26 33.75
N LYS A 285 -8.09 -54.81 33.44
CA LYS A 285 -7.09 -54.46 34.46
C LYS A 285 -7.30 -53.09 35.09
N SER A 286 -7.80 -52.11 34.33
CA SER A 286 -7.88 -50.71 34.76
C SER A 286 -9.29 -50.26 35.14
N SER A 287 -10.33 -51.04 34.84
CA SER A 287 -11.75 -50.68 34.98
C SER A 287 -12.18 -49.38 34.28
N ALA A 288 -11.32 -48.79 33.44
CA ALA A 288 -11.60 -47.56 32.70
C ALA A 288 -12.33 -47.87 31.39
N ASN A 289 -13.38 -47.11 31.06
CA ASN A 289 -14.14 -47.28 29.82
C ASN A 289 -13.59 -46.36 28.71
N ILE A 290 -12.92 -46.95 27.72
CA ILE A 290 -12.25 -46.22 26.62
C ILE A 290 -13.24 -45.64 25.59
N ALA A 291 -14.50 -46.11 25.56
CA ALA A 291 -15.48 -45.68 24.57
C ALA A 291 -15.85 -44.18 24.71
N TYR A 292 -15.67 -43.59 25.89
CA TYR A 292 -15.95 -42.17 26.14
C TYR A 292 -15.06 -41.21 25.36
N ARG A 293 -13.85 -41.62 24.95
CA ARG A 293 -12.94 -40.75 24.20
C ARG A 293 -13.43 -40.42 22.78
N TYR A 294 -14.33 -41.24 22.23
CA TYR A 294 -14.91 -41.04 20.90
C TYR A 294 -16.30 -40.40 20.93
N LEU A 295 -16.91 -40.26 22.11
CA LEU A 295 -18.20 -39.57 22.29
C LEU A 295 -18.07 -38.04 22.18
N PHE A 296 -16.90 -37.50 22.52
CA PHE A 296 -16.63 -36.06 22.45
C PHE A 296 -15.75 -35.74 21.25
N LYS A 297 -16.17 -34.74 20.45
CA LYS A 297 -15.37 -34.23 19.33
C LYS A 297 -14.04 -33.67 19.87
N ARG A 298 -12.99 -33.68 19.04
CA ARG A 298 -11.77 -32.91 19.35
C ARG A 298 -12.16 -31.45 19.63
N ALA A 299 -11.60 -30.87 20.68
CA ALA A 299 -11.84 -29.47 21.02
C ALA A 299 -11.46 -28.59 19.81
N ASP A 300 -12.42 -27.80 19.32
CA ASP A 300 -12.15 -26.84 18.25
C ASP A 300 -11.43 -25.64 18.84
N LEU A 301 -10.11 -25.66 18.74
CA LEU A 301 -9.22 -24.61 19.25
C LEU A 301 -9.55 -23.23 18.67
N LYS A 302 -10.12 -23.14 17.45
CA LYS A 302 -10.53 -21.85 16.89
C LYS A 302 -11.80 -21.32 17.54
N SER A 303 -12.80 -22.18 17.74
CA SER A 303 -14.01 -21.78 18.47
C SER A 303 -13.67 -21.43 19.91
N ALA A 304 -12.80 -22.21 20.57
CA ALA A 304 -12.28 -21.87 21.88
C ALA A 304 -11.54 -20.52 21.86
N PHE A 305 -10.74 -20.23 20.82
CA PHE A 305 -10.05 -18.94 20.63
C PHE A 305 -10.99 -17.73 20.45
N HIS A 306 -12.25 -17.96 20.11
CA HIS A 306 -13.22 -16.88 19.93
C HIS A 306 -14.23 -16.80 21.08
N ASP A 307 -14.27 -17.83 21.94
CA ASP A 307 -15.10 -17.92 23.13
C ASP A 307 -14.30 -17.44 24.36
N HIS A 308 -13.85 -16.18 24.32
CA HIS A 308 -12.96 -15.58 25.32
C HIS A 308 -13.62 -14.55 26.22
N ASP A 309 -14.89 -14.22 25.99
CA ASP A 309 -15.60 -13.21 26.78
C ASP A 309 -15.72 -13.59 28.27
N TYR A 310 -15.51 -14.87 28.61
CA TYR A 310 -15.58 -15.38 29.98
C TYR A 310 -14.22 -15.54 30.66
N LEU A 311 -13.10 -15.27 29.98
CA LEU A 311 -11.75 -15.38 30.54
C LEU A 311 -11.21 -14.00 30.90
N THR A 312 -10.60 -13.88 32.08
CA THR A 312 -9.96 -12.63 32.52
C THR A 312 -8.72 -12.24 31.70
N LEU A 313 -8.13 -13.19 30.97
CA LEU A 313 -6.97 -12.99 30.10
C LEU A 313 -7.21 -13.65 28.72
N PRO A 314 -6.55 -13.17 27.66
CA PRO A 314 -6.59 -13.85 26.36
C PRO A 314 -6.14 -15.31 26.49
N PHE A 315 -6.85 -16.24 25.84
CA PHE A 315 -6.59 -17.69 25.98
C PHE A 315 -5.19 -18.13 25.61
N THR A 316 -4.50 -17.39 24.74
CA THR A 316 -3.09 -17.66 24.45
C THR A 316 -2.22 -17.53 25.70
N GLU A 317 -2.49 -16.56 26.57
CA GLU A 317 -1.78 -16.42 27.84
C GLU A 317 -2.22 -17.48 28.85
N TYR A 318 -3.50 -17.83 28.88
CA TYR A 318 -4.00 -18.92 29.72
C TYR A 318 -3.35 -20.26 29.36
N TRP A 319 -3.28 -20.58 28.07
CA TRP A 319 -2.66 -21.80 27.54
C TRP A 319 -1.17 -21.86 27.86
N VAL A 320 -0.46 -20.74 27.67
CA VAL A 320 0.96 -20.62 28.01
C VAL A 320 1.16 -20.76 29.53
N GLY A 321 0.29 -20.15 30.34
CA GLY A 321 0.33 -20.27 31.80
C GLY A 321 0.12 -21.70 32.29
N GLU A 322 -0.84 -22.44 31.70
CA GLU A 322 -1.06 -23.87 31.98
C GLU A 322 0.11 -24.74 31.50
N ALA A 323 0.67 -24.43 30.32
CA ALA A 323 1.84 -25.16 29.80
C ALA A 323 3.09 -24.96 30.65
N ILE A 324 3.27 -23.79 31.26
CA ILE A 324 4.39 -23.46 32.15
C ILE A 324 4.25 -24.12 33.53
N LYS A 325 3.04 -24.47 33.98
CA LYS A 325 2.82 -25.16 35.26
C LYS A 325 3.36 -26.60 35.27
N VAL A 326 3.61 -27.19 34.10
CA VAL A 326 4.14 -28.56 34.01
C VAL A 326 5.65 -28.53 34.20
N ASN A 327 6.12 -29.13 35.29
CA ASN A 327 7.54 -29.12 35.63
C ASN A 327 8.32 -30.15 34.78
N ASP A 328 9.60 -29.93 34.49
CA ASP A 328 10.42 -30.81 33.62
C ASP A 328 10.43 -32.29 34.06
N LEU A 329 10.26 -32.51 35.36
CA LEU A 329 10.18 -33.84 35.95
C LEU A 329 8.86 -34.56 35.60
N GLU A 330 7.76 -33.82 35.48
CA GLU A 330 6.45 -34.33 35.08
C GLU A 330 6.41 -34.58 33.57
N ILE A 331 7.04 -33.71 32.79
CA ILE A 331 7.24 -33.90 31.34
C ILE A 331 7.99 -35.21 31.08
N LYS A 332 9.12 -35.46 31.78
CA LYS A 332 9.86 -36.73 31.67
C LYS A 332 9.04 -37.95 32.07
N LYS A 333 8.21 -37.86 33.11
CA LYS A 333 7.31 -38.95 33.52
C LYS A 333 6.26 -39.23 32.43
N ILE A 334 5.71 -38.19 31.82
CA ILE A 334 4.73 -38.29 30.73
C ILE A 334 5.39 -38.85 29.46
N GLU A 335 6.61 -38.42 29.11
CA GLU A 335 7.38 -38.93 27.96
C GLU A 335 7.75 -40.41 28.11
N VAL A 336 8.18 -40.81 29.32
CA VAL A 336 8.45 -42.22 29.64
C VAL A 336 7.15 -43.05 29.58
N ALA A 337 6.02 -42.49 30.02
CA ALA A 337 4.73 -43.17 29.96
C ALA A 337 4.11 -43.24 28.55
N THR A 338 4.43 -42.30 27.65
CA THR A 338 3.85 -42.20 26.29
C THR A 338 4.77 -42.69 25.17
N GLY A 339 6.04 -42.99 25.46
CA GLY A 339 6.83 -44.03 24.80
C GLY A 339 7.10 -43.87 23.30
N ARG A 340 7.96 -42.91 22.91
CA ARG A 340 8.84 -43.10 21.74
C ARG A 340 10.19 -43.66 22.22
N ARG A 341 10.41 -44.96 22.04
CA ARG A 341 11.77 -45.53 22.05
C ARG A 341 12.51 -44.98 20.83
N LEU A 342 13.40 -44.01 21.03
CA LEU A 342 14.41 -43.68 20.03
C LEU A 342 15.57 -44.67 20.17
N THR A 343 15.61 -45.60 19.23
CA THR A 343 16.75 -46.49 18.98
C THR A 343 18.00 -45.65 18.69
N ARG A 344 19.07 -45.90 19.45
CA ARG A 344 20.45 -45.58 19.05
C ARG A 344 20.68 -46.09 17.63
N ASN A 345 21.02 -45.20 16.69
CA ASN A 345 21.91 -45.44 15.54
C ASN A 345 21.92 -44.19 14.65
N GLY A 346 23.10 -43.63 14.35
CA GLY A 346 23.23 -42.65 13.26
C GLY A 346 24.31 -41.58 13.35
N LEU A 347 25.57 -42.01 13.50
CA LEU A 347 26.77 -41.43 12.85
C LEU A 347 27.09 -39.93 13.04
N GLY A 348 28.08 -39.70 13.92
CA GLY A 348 28.95 -38.54 13.82
C GLY A 348 29.85 -38.64 12.58
N ARG A 349 30.02 -37.50 11.90
CA ARG A 349 31.19 -37.21 11.07
C ARG A 349 31.79 -35.90 11.57
N GLY A 350 32.94 -36.01 12.22
CA GLY A 350 33.86 -34.91 12.51
C GLY A 350 35.25 -35.40 12.14
N HIS A 351 35.88 -34.69 11.21
CA HIS A 351 37.22 -34.95 10.67
C HIS A 351 38.29 -34.98 11.78
N GLY A 352 39.23 -35.91 11.64
CA GLY A 352 40.51 -35.89 12.34
C GLY A 352 41.56 -35.03 11.61
N ASP A 353 42.62 -34.78 12.38
CA ASP A 353 44.01 -34.43 12.05
C ASP A 353 44.42 -34.28 10.57
#